data_AF-J2S3A8-F1
#
_entry.id   AF-J2S3A8-F1
#
_cell.length_a   1.000
_cell.length_b   1.000
_cell.length_c   1.000
_cell.angle_alpha   90.00
_cell.angle_beta   90.00
_cell.angle_gamma   90.00
#
_symmetry.space_group_name_H-M   'P 1'
#
loop_
_entity.id
_entity.type
_entity.pdbx_description
1 polymer ?
#
loop_
_entity_poly.entity_id
_entity_poly.type
_entity_poly.pdbx_seq_one_letter_code
_entity_poly.pdbx_strand_id
1 'polypeptide(L)'
;MFKTAGVRSKRRAFSGLSLVCLAVILGACTHPPTTDSGESKSRVVENVASKSTAELYADLIAPAVFERSSSKVIDGYTVESGKLRMPDKSEGSLVTVRSADGSLTALINKPGKFGSLHVDSKGVSHFVPEPDTNVGVEDAVPNPSEQVTTAPVGSTQAEHFVVDVLMGYSKAGVIRAGGDAYADALAKIELVNMMLRNSLVDNVSLRLVGIQVVEDDYPITTETLGKLRTIFAEGMARFQPDVTYGNFAYIVPGGAIGWGWRPGGSAIGVSSSASTFAHEIGHNAGSSHCNVDGVNNYHFGYFNGKSRSILCHGPNSIYYSTPAVMDQYGLPLGNAVTADTARVWRENAVRLSSYAPPQSPPTAPVNFAKAGSTANTITFSWNASPKAVRYEIYSVKFAEGLGPLPEKIGDSTGLTFTATNIYGEALYFVKAVSFTELVSLPSKSVVTTP
;
A
#
# COMPACT_ATOMS: atom_id res chain seq x y z
N MET A 1 -16.13 68.22 30.76
CA MET A 1 -17.18 69.26 30.71
C MET A 1 -16.48 70.56 30.32
N PHE A 2 -17.04 71.37 29.40
CA PHE A 2 -16.38 72.53 28.72
C PHE A 2 -15.20 72.11 27.79
N LYS A 3 -15.02 72.54 26.52
CA LYS A 3 -15.14 73.85 25.78
C LYS A 3 -13.86 74.72 25.93
N THR A 4 -13.28 75.42 24.93
CA THR A 4 -13.48 75.60 23.45
C THR A 4 -12.19 76.26 22.86
N ALA A 5 -11.90 76.44 21.55
CA ALA A 5 -12.63 76.24 20.28
C ALA A 5 -11.83 75.35 19.28
N GLY A 6 -11.27 75.72 18.10
CA GLY A 6 -11.20 76.96 17.28
C GLY A 6 -9.96 76.97 16.34
N VAL A 7 -9.82 77.66 15.19
CA VAL A 7 -10.75 78.40 14.28
C VAL A 7 -10.16 78.40 12.82
N ARG A 8 -10.91 77.85 11.83
CA ARG A 8 -10.90 78.15 10.35
C ARG A 8 -9.60 77.91 9.51
N SER A 9 -9.59 77.96 8.16
CA SER A 9 -10.57 77.60 7.07
C SER A 9 -9.97 77.92 5.67
N LYS A 10 -10.62 77.45 4.58
CA LYS A 10 -10.31 77.51 3.12
C LYS A 10 -9.55 76.27 2.61
N ARG A 11 -10.09 75.35 1.79
CA ARG A 11 -11.34 75.26 0.97
C ARG A 11 -11.32 75.99 -0.39
N ARG A 12 -10.71 75.34 -1.41
CA ARG A 12 -11.13 75.15 -2.83
C ARG A 12 -9.90 74.59 -3.59
N ALA A 13 -9.90 73.41 -4.21
CA ALA A 13 -10.79 72.78 -5.18
C ALA A 13 -10.58 73.26 -6.62
N PHE A 14 -10.09 72.36 -7.48
CA PHE A 14 -10.37 72.31 -8.91
C PHE A 14 -10.32 70.85 -9.38
N SER A 15 -11.23 70.49 -10.29
CA SER A 15 -11.29 69.17 -10.94
C SER A 15 -10.68 69.27 -12.35
N GLY A 16 -10.03 68.20 -12.82
CA GLY A 16 -9.51 68.13 -14.19
C GLY A 16 -9.23 66.67 -14.58
N LEU A 17 -9.70 66.28 -15.77
CA LEU A 17 -9.52 64.92 -16.30
C LEU A 17 -8.09 64.71 -16.82
N SER A 18 -7.58 63.49 -16.68
CA SER A 18 -7.16 62.74 -17.87
C SER A 18 -7.15 61.23 -17.58
N LEU A 19 -8.03 60.48 -18.25
CA LEU A 19 -7.78 59.05 -18.52
C LEU A 19 -6.92 58.98 -19.79
N VAL A 20 -5.96 58.05 -19.84
CA VAL A 20 -5.66 57.19 -21.01
C VAL A 20 -4.50 56.23 -20.68
N CYS A 21 -4.51 55.04 -21.30
CA CYS A 21 -3.42 54.05 -21.35
C CYS A 21 -2.84 53.51 -20.03
N LEU A 22 -3.51 52.50 -19.46
CA LEU A 22 -2.82 51.25 -19.13
C LEU A 22 -3.75 50.04 -19.36
N ALA A 23 -3.66 49.43 -20.55
CA ALA A 23 -4.54 48.34 -20.98
C ALA A 23 -3.70 47.17 -21.54
N VAL A 24 -3.16 46.34 -20.64
CA VAL A 24 -2.41 45.12 -20.98
C VAL A 24 -2.80 44.01 -20.01
N ILE A 25 -3.42 42.96 -20.55
CA ILE A 25 -3.62 41.61 -19.96
C ILE A 25 -4.32 41.59 -18.57
N LEU A 26 -5.66 41.57 -18.61
CA LEU A 26 -6.49 40.89 -17.61
C LEU A 26 -7.49 39.97 -18.33
N GLY A 27 -6.98 38.87 -18.91
CA GLY A 27 -7.77 37.80 -19.54
C GLY A 27 -8.42 36.88 -18.50
N ALA A 28 -9.09 37.43 -17.49
CA ALA A 28 -9.73 36.66 -16.43
C ALA A 28 -11.13 36.21 -16.88
N CYS A 29 -11.27 34.95 -17.31
CA CYS A 29 -12.56 34.34 -17.57
C CYS A 29 -13.32 34.13 -16.24
N THR A 30 -14.12 35.11 -15.83
CA THR A 30 -14.96 35.06 -14.64
C THR A 30 -16.14 34.11 -14.86
N HIS A 31 -15.92 32.81 -14.67
CA HIS A 31 -17.02 31.85 -14.54
C HIS A 31 -17.78 32.13 -13.23
N PRO A 32 -19.12 32.19 -13.24
CA PRO A 32 -19.90 32.32 -12.01
C PRO A 32 -19.78 31.04 -11.17
N PRO A 33 -19.78 31.13 -9.83
CA PRO A 33 -19.70 29.96 -8.97
C PRO A 33 -20.98 29.13 -9.09
N THR A 34 -20.91 27.99 -9.77
CA THR A 34 -22.00 27.03 -9.85
C THR A 34 -22.19 26.34 -8.50
N THR A 35 -23.38 26.50 -7.90
CA THR A 35 -23.81 25.72 -6.74
C THR A 35 -23.92 24.25 -7.13
N ASP A 36 -23.01 23.42 -6.62
CA ASP A 36 -22.85 22.01 -7.02
C ASP A 36 -23.99 21.13 -6.45
N SER A 37 -25.09 21.03 -7.20
CA SER A 37 -26.15 20.04 -6.98
C SER A 37 -25.60 18.65 -7.30
N GLY A 38 -25.55 17.73 -6.33
CA GLY A 38 -24.80 16.47 -6.36
C GLY A 38 -25.24 15.37 -7.35
N GLU A 39 -25.56 15.72 -8.60
CA GLU A 39 -25.70 14.79 -9.73
C GLU A 39 -24.36 14.66 -10.47
N SER A 40 -24.00 13.45 -10.92
CA SER A 40 -22.80 13.26 -11.76
C SER A 40 -23.04 13.77 -13.18
N LYS A 41 -22.83 15.07 -13.39
CA LYS A 41 -22.95 15.73 -14.69
C LYS A 41 -21.71 15.45 -15.53
N SER A 42 -21.84 14.54 -16.49
CA SER A 42 -20.79 14.30 -17.47
C SER A 42 -20.55 15.55 -18.33
N ARG A 43 -19.27 15.84 -18.60
CA ARG A 43 -18.80 16.99 -19.39
C ARG A 43 -17.91 16.47 -20.51
N VAL A 44 -18.01 17.09 -21.70
CA VAL A 44 -17.06 16.84 -22.79
C VAL A 44 -15.87 17.78 -22.66
N VAL A 45 -14.66 17.24 -22.74
CA VAL A 45 -13.38 17.95 -22.75
C VAL A 45 -12.79 17.90 -24.15
N GLU A 46 -12.78 19.02 -24.86
CA GLU A 46 -12.26 19.08 -26.22
C GLU A 46 -10.73 18.82 -26.26
N ASN A 47 -10.31 18.02 -27.25
CA ASN A 47 -8.91 17.76 -27.59
C ASN A 47 -8.04 17.26 -26.41
N VAL A 48 -8.52 16.25 -25.67
CA VAL A 48 -7.86 15.65 -24.48
C VAL A 48 -6.36 15.40 -24.69
N ALA A 49 -5.96 14.83 -25.83
CA ALA A 49 -4.56 14.54 -26.14
C ALA A 49 -3.65 15.79 -26.18
N SER A 50 -4.19 16.98 -26.45
CA SER A 50 -3.44 18.25 -26.38
C SER A 50 -3.42 18.91 -25.00
N LYS A 51 -4.29 18.46 -24.08
CA LYS A 51 -4.36 19.01 -22.72
C LYS A 51 -3.21 18.50 -21.88
N SER A 52 -2.65 19.37 -21.04
CA SER A 52 -1.81 18.95 -19.92
C SER A 52 -2.63 18.17 -18.88
N THR A 53 -2.00 17.31 -18.09
CA THR A 53 -2.71 16.51 -17.08
C THR A 53 -3.41 17.40 -16.04
N ALA A 54 -2.82 18.56 -15.72
CA ALA A 54 -3.39 19.55 -14.80
C ALA A 54 -4.69 20.18 -15.30
N GLU A 55 -4.79 20.51 -16.59
CA GLU A 55 -6.02 21.07 -17.18
C GLU A 55 -7.22 20.11 -17.10
N LEU A 56 -6.99 18.81 -16.95
CA LEU A 56 -8.06 17.81 -16.85
C LEU A 56 -8.66 17.73 -15.43
N TYR A 57 -7.93 18.11 -14.37
CA TYR A 57 -8.39 18.02 -12.97
C TYR A 57 -8.49 19.35 -12.22
N ALA A 58 -7.95 20.46 -12.76
CA ALA A 58 -7.83 21.74 -12.05
C ALA A 58 -9.16 22.22 -11.44
N ASP A 59 -10.25 22.21 -12.21
CA ASP A 59 -11.59 22.63 -11.79
C ASP A 59 -12.09 21.86 -10.54
N LEU A 60 -11.70 20.60 -10.40
CA LEU A 60 -12.17 19.69 -9.33
C LEU A 60 -11.32 19.76 -8.06
N ILE A 61 -10.02 20.08 -8.17
CA ILE A 61 -9.17 20.26 -6.98
C ILE A 61 -9.25 21.67 -6.40
N ALA A 62 -9.68 22.67 -7.19
CA ALA A 62 -9.77 24.06 -6.77
C ALA A 62 -10.51 24.24 -5.42
N PRO A 63 -10.06 25.16 -4.53
CA PRO A 63 -8.92 26.07 -4.67
C PRO A 63 -7.56 25.47 -4.25
N ALA A 64 -7.39 24.14 -4.24
CA ALA A 64 -6.17 23.50 -3.77
C ALA A 64 -4.98 23.63 -4.72
N VAL A 65 -3.77 23.63 -4.15
CA VAL A 65 -2.49 23.50 -4.88
C VAL A 65 -2.01 22.05 -4.82
N PHE A 66 -1.55 21.49 -5.94
CA PHE A 66 -0.98 20.13 -6.00
C PHE A 66 0.53 20.14 -5.75
N GLU A 67 0.95 19.65 -4.59
CA GLU A 67 2.34 19.38 -4.22
C GLU A 67 2.72 17.94 -4.64
N ARG A 68 3.06 17.77 -5.92
CA ARG A 68 3.54 16.49 -6.49
C ARG A 68 4.79 15.99 -5.76
N SER A 69 4.72 14.78 -5.20
CA SER A 69 5.81 14.08 -4.53
C SER A 69 6.38 12.89 -5.32
N SER A 70 5.70 12.47 -6.40
CA SER A 70 6.10 11.37 -7.26
C SER A 70 5.60 11.58 -8.69
N SER A 71 6.39 11.16 -9.67
CA SER A 71 6.03 11.06 -11.09
C SER A 71 6.89 9.97 -11.73
N LYS A 72 6.26 9.03 -12.44
CA LYS A 72 6.90 7.86 -13.05
C LYS A 72 6.10 7.38 -14.26
N VAL A 73 6.74 6.63 -15.15
CA VAL A 73 6.07 5.95 -16.27
C VAL A 73 6.08 4.44 -16.03
N ILE A 74 4.92 3.80 -16.15
CA ILE A 74 4.73 2.34 -16.02
C ILE A 74 3.89 1.89 -17.21
N ASP A 75 4.40 0.97 -18.03
CA ASP A 75 3.73 0.39 -19.21
C ASP A 75 3.04 1.39 -20.15
N GLY A 76 3.64 2.59 -20.30
CA GLY A 76 3.11 3.69 -21.14
C GLY A 76 2.15 4.64 -20.43
N TYR A 77 1.78 4.38 -19.16
CA TYR A 77 1.00 5.28 -18.33
C TYR A 77 1.90 6.19 -17.51
N THR A 78 1.61 7.50 -17.49
CA THR A 78 2.23 8.44 -16.54
C THR A 78 1.46 8.40 -15.23
N VAL A 79 2.13 7.99 -14.16
CA VAL A 79 1.59 7.88 -12.80
C VAL A 79 2.22 8.98 -11.94
N GLU A 80 1.41 9.87 -11.39
CA GLU A 80 1.86 10.95 -10.51
C GLU A 80 1.05 10.97 -9.21
N SER A 81 1.67 11.42 -8.12
CA SER A 81 0.96 11.60 -6.85
C SER A 81 1.56 12.70 -5.99
N GLY A 82 0.80 13.14 -4.99
CA GLY A 82 1.20 14.24 -4.12
C GLY A 82 0.08 14.73 -3.23
N LYS A 83 0.41 15.74 -2.42
CA LYS A 83 -0.54 16.37 -1.50
C LYS A 83 -1.37 17.42 -2.24
N LEU A 84 -2.63 17.57 -1.84
CA LEU A 84 -3.41 18.76 -2.11
C LEU A 84 -3.34 19.69 -0.89
N ARG A 85 -2.94 20.95 -1.10
CA ARG A 85 -2.94 21.99 -0.07
C ARG A 85 -4.16 22.88 -0.23
N MET A 86 -5.06 22.86 0.74
CA MET A 86 -6.15 23.83 0.81
C MET A 86 -5.65 25.19 1.35
N PRO A 87 -6.31 26.32 1.03
CA PRO A 87 -5.96 27.64 1.57
C PRO A 87 -6.04 27.75 3.11
N ASP A 88 -6.84 26.90 3.78
CA ASP A 88 -6.91 26.81 5.25
C ASP A 88 -5.81 25.91 5.86
N LYS A 89 -4.85 25.47 5.03
CA LYS A 89 -3.78 24.51 5.30
C LYS A 89 -4.21 23.06 5.52
N SER A 90 -5.50 22.73 5.43
CA SER A 90 -5.89 21.31 5.44
C SER A 90 -5.27 20.57 4.26
N GLU A 91 -4.91 19.31 4.50
CA GLU A 91 -4.30 18.44 3.50
C GLU A 91 -5.35 17.54 2.84
N GLY A 92 -5.04 17.14 1.61
CA GLY A 92 -5.69 16.07 0.88
C GLY A 92 -4.67 15.36 -0.01
N SER A 93 -5.12 14.47 -0.89
CA SER A 93 -4.27 13.83 -1.90
C SER A 93 -4.85 13.91 -3.30
N LEU A 94 -3.94 13.88 -4.26
CA LEU A 94 -4.22 13.62 -5.66
C LEU A 94 -3.28 12.52 -6.14
N VAL A 95 -3.84 11.50 -6.79
CA VAL A 95 -3.11 10.55 -7.63
C VAL A 95 -3.68 10.66 -9.03
N THR A 96 -2.84 10.73 -10.05
CA THR A 96 -3.24 10.73 -11.46
C THR A 96 -2.56 9.60 -12.19
N VAL A 97 -3.30 8.89 -13.04
CA VAL A 97 -2.79 7.90 -13.97
C VAL A 97 -3.31 8.24 -15.36
N ARG A 98 -2.37 8.59 -16.24
CA ARG A 98 -2.67 9.06 -17.60
C ARG A 98 -2.11 8.11 -18.64
N SER A 99 -2.97 7.59 -19.51
CA SER A 99 -2.64 6.67 -20.59
C SER A 99 -1.95 7.37 -21.77
N ALA A 100 -1.35 6.56 -22.65
CA ALA A 100 -0.74 7.03 -23.89
C ALA A 100 -1.74 7.61 -24.92
N ASP A 101 -3.04 7.26 -24.83
CA ASP A 101 -4.10 7.87 -25.66
C ASP A 101 -4.64 9.19 -25.08
N GLY A 102 -4.09 9.63 -23.94
CA GLY A 102 -4.40 10.89 -23.28
C GLY A 102 -5.48 10.81 -22.20
N SER A 103 -6.20 9.70 -22.09
CA SER A 103 -7.22 9.43 -21.05
C SER A 103 -6.64 9.52 -19.63
N LEU A 104 -7.47 9.91 -18.66
CA LEU A 104 -7.07 10.14 -17.27
C LEU A 104 -8.01 9.41 -16.29
N THR A 105 -7.44 8.63 -15.38
CA THR A 105 -8.05 8.31 -14.08
C THR A 105 -7.32 9.11 -12.99
N ALA A 106 -8.06 9.79 -12.13
CA ALA A 106 -7.49 10.56 -11.03
C ALA A 106 -8.26 10.35 -9.72
N LEU A 107 -7.56 9.92 -8.67
CA LEU A 107 -8.11 9.79 -7.32
C LEU A 107 -7.97 11.14 -6.61
N ILE A 108 -9.11 11.74 -6.28
CA ILE A 108 -9.20 13.07 -5.66
C ILE A 108 -9.72 12.89 -4.23
N ASN A 109 -8.96 13.36 -3.25
CA ASN A 109 -9.30 13.24 -1.85
C ASN A 109 -9.09 14.60 -1.17
N LYS A 110 -10.15 15.40 -1.06
CA LYS A 110 -10.11 16.72 -0.39
C LYS A 110 -11.43 17.04 0.32
N PRO A 111 -11.45 17.97 1.29
CA PRO A 111 -12.68 18.45 1.90
C PRO A 111 -13.73 18.84 0.85
N GLY A 112 -14.92 18.23 0.97
CA GLY A 112 -16.05 18.40 0.07
C GLY A 112 -15.97 17.74 -1.32
N LYS A 113 -14.89 17.03 -1.67
CA LYS A 113 -14.81 16.27 -2.94
C LYS A 113 -13.87 15.06 -2.80
N PHE A 114 -14.45 13.87 -2.79
CA PHE A 114 -13.77 12.61 -2.53
C PHE A 114 -14.29 11.52 -3.49
N GLY A 115 -13.40 10.89 -4.26
CA GLY A 115 -13.78 9.97 -5.33
C GLY A 115 -12.79 9.95 -6.49
N SER A 116 -13.15 9.26 -7.56
CA SER A 116 -12.37 9.21 -8.80
C SER A 116 -12.97 10.08 -9.89
N LEU A 117 -12.11 10.86 -10.55
CA LEU A 117 -12.37 11.48 -11.84
C LEU A 117 -11.88 10.54 -12.94
N HIS A 118 -12.70 10.35 -13.96
CA HIS A 118 -12.31 9.68 -15.19
C HIS A 118 -12.58 10.60 -16.39
N VAL A 119 -11.67 10.60 -17.37
CA VAL A 119 -11.81 11.30 -18.66
C VAL A 119 -11.31 10.36 -19.76
N ASP A 120 -12.18 9.93 -20.67
CA ASP A 120 -11.76 9.10 -21.81
C ASP A 120 -11.06 9.94 -22.90
N SER A 121 -10.42 9.29 -23.87
CA SER A 121 -9.71 9.93 -24.98
C SER A 121 -10.62 10.66 -25.98
N LYS A 122 -11.95 10.55 -25.85
CA LYS A 122 -12.96 11.33 -26.58
C LYS A 122 -13.40 12.58 -25.80
N GLY A 123 -12.94 12.74 -24.55
CA GLY A 123 -13.28 13.85 -23.68
C GLY A 123 -14.46 13.59 -22.74
N VAL A 124 -15.03 12.39 -22.69
CA VAL A 124 -16.15 12.07 -21.79
C VAL A 124 -15.63 12.03 -20.35
N SER A 125 -15.79 13.14 -19.64
CA SER A 125 -15.49 13.26 -18.23
C SER A 125 -16.67 12.81 -17.37
N HIS A 126 -16.40 12.07 -16.31
CA HIS A 126 -17.36 11.79 -15.24
C HIS A 126 -16.64 11.67 -13.88
N PHE A 127 -17.36 11.93 -12.79
CA PHE A 127 -16.86 11.79 -11.42
C PHE A 127 -17.68 10.74 -10.68
N VAL A 128 -16.98 9.79 -10.06
CA VAL A 128 -17.55 8.74 -9.22
C VAL A 128 -17.15 9.05 -7.77
N PRO A 129 -18.08 9.48 -6.89
CA PRO A 129 -17.75 9.70 -5.49
C PRO A 129 -17.40 8.37 -4.80
N GLU A 130 -16.49 8.40 -3.82
CA GLU A 130 -16.35 7.26 -2.92
C GLU A 130 -17.64 7.09 -2.10
N PRO A 131 -18.12 5.85 -1.85
CA PRO A 131 -19.27 5.61 -0.99
C PRO A 131 -18.93 5.88 0.49
N ASP A 132 -19.91 6.34 1.26
CA ASP A 132 -19.74 6.58 2.70
C ASP A 132 -19.34 5.29 3.44
N THR A 133 -18.29 5.38 4.27
CA THR A 133 -17.83 4.27 5.12
C THR A 133 -18.67 4.18 6.38
N ASN A 134 -19.26 3.01 6.66
CA ASN A 134 -19.93 2.77 7.94
C ASN A 134 -18.89 2.42 9.02
N VAL A 135 -18.41 3.45 9.71
CA VAL A 135 -17.29 3.43 10.66
C VAL A 135 -17.49 2.55 11.92
N GLY A 136 -18.64 1.87 12.03
CA GLY A 136 -19.00 0.99 13.15
C GLY A 136 -19.15 -0.49 12.78
N VAL A 137 -18.67 -0.91 11.60
CA VAL A 137 -18.61 -2.31 11.18
C VAL A 137 -17.15 -2.78 11.24
N GLU A 138 -16.88 -3.92 11.85
CA GLU A 138 -15.58 -4.59 11.71
C GLU A 138 -15.47 -5.15 10.29
N ASP A 139 -14.44 -4.76 9.55
CA ASP A 139 -14.06 -5.21 8.20
C ASP A 139 -12.80 -6.11 8.23
N ALA A 140 -12.15 -6.24 9.38
CA ALA A 140 -10.89 -6.95 9.54
C ALA A 140 -11.05 -8.28 10.29
N VAL A 141 -10.66 -9.38 9.64
CA VAL A 141 -10.70 -10.73 10.22
C VAL A 141 -9.30 -11.26 10.51
N PRO A 142 -9.03 -11.85 11.69
CA PRO A 142 -7.77 -12.55 11.95
C PRO A 142 -7.57 -13.72 10.98
N ASN A 143 -6.40 -13.83 10.34
CA ASN A 143 -6.07 -14.98 9.50
C ASN A 143 -5.69 -16.19 10.38
N PRO A 144 -6.50 -17.27 10.45
CA PRO A 144 -6.20 -18.44 11.27
C PRO A 144 -5.09 -19.32 10.68
N SER A 145 -4.67 -19.06 9.44
CA SER A 145 -3.62 -19.79 8.73
C SER A 145 -2.30 -19.02 8.63
N GLU A 146 -2.16 -17.89 9.32
CA GLU A 146 -0.92 -17.12 9.34
C GLU A 146 0.15 -17.83 10.19
N GLN A 147 1.27 -18.21 9.57
CA GLN A 147 2.40 -18.88 10.25
C GLN A 147 3.75 -18.17 10.06
N VAL A 148 3.74 -16.88 9.72
CA VAL A 148 4.96 -16.11 9.45
C VAL A 148 5.45 -15.37 10.70
N THR A 149 6.67 -15.66 11.15
CA THR A 149 7.36 -14.87 12.18
C THR A 149 7.74 -13.50 11.64
N THR A 150 7.30 -12.43 12.32
CA THR A 150 7.79 -11.07 12.06
C THR A 150 9.26 -10.94 12.45
N ALA A 151 10.01 -10.15 11.68
CA ALA A 151 11.40 -9.85 11.99
C ALA A 151 11.46 -8.60 12.90
N PRO A 152 12.05 -8.69 14.12
CA PRO A 152 12.39 -7.50 14.88
C PRO A 152 13.39 -6.67 14.07
N VAL A 153 13.26 -5.34 14.07
CA VAL A 153 14.14 -4.45 13.30
C VAL A 153 15.53 -4.38 13.96
N GLY A 154 16.38 -5.36 13.66
CA GLY A 154 17.81 -5.36 13.95
C GLY A 154 18.55 -4.51 12.91
N SER A 155 19.22 -3.45 13.37
CA SER A 155 19.77 -2.43 12.48
C SER A 155 21.10 -2.82 11.81
N THR A 156 21.07 -3.23 10.54
CA THR A 156 22.20 -3.05 9.58
C THR A 156 21.71 -3.12 8.14
N GLN A 157 21.90 -2.02 7.39
CA GLN A 157 21.43 -1.77 6.01
C GLN A 157 19.89 -1.82 5.82
N ALA A 158 19.35 -0.77 5.20
CA ALA A 158 17.93 -0.65 4.91
C ALA A 158 17.59 -1.39 3.61
N GLU A 159 17.23 -2.67 3.73
CA GLU A 159 16.60 -3.41 2.63
C GLU A 159 15.24 -2.79 2.30
N HIS A 160 15.01 -2.50 1.02
CA HIS A 160 13.76 -1.94 0.51
C HIS A 160 12.89 -3.07 -0.05
N PHE A 161 11.79 -3.34 0.66
CA PHE A 161 10.87 -4.43 0.37
C PHE A 161 9.83 -3.97 -0.65
N VAL A 162 9.65 -4.78 -1.69
CA VAL A 162 8.59 -4.60 -2.71
C VAL A 162 7.55 -5.69 -2.50
N VAL A 163 6.32 -5.28 -2.23
CA VAL A 163 5.16 -6.16 -2.10
C VAL A 163 4.49 -6.27 -3.46
N ASP A 164 4.45 -7.47 -4.03
CA ASP A 164 3.87 -7.71 -5.35
C ASP A 164 2.36 -7.93 -5.26
N VAL A 165 1.59 -7.12 -5.98
CA VAL A 165 0.13 -7.07 -5.87
C VAL A 165 -0.56 -7.49 -7.17
N LEU A 166 -1.50 -8.44 -7.05
CA LEU A 166 -2.49 -8.76 -8.06
C LEU A 166 -3.79 -8.00 -7.76
N MET A 167 -4.23 -7.18 -8.70
CA MET A 167 -5.52 -6.50 -8.63
C MET A 167 -6.56 -7.31 -9.41
N GLY A 168 -7.41 -8.04 -8.69
CA GLY A 168 -8.54 -8.75 -9.27
C GLY A 168 -9.77 -7.84 -9.39
N TYR A 169 -10.58 -8.03 -10.43
CA TYR A 169 -11.84 -7.30 -10.66
C TYR A 169 -12.93 -8.25 -11.16
N SER A 170 -14.19 -8.01 -10.81
CA SER A 170 -15.32 -8.45 -11.65
C SER A 170 -15.54 -7.48 -12.81
N LYS A 171 -16.22 -7.89 -13.89
CA LYS A 171 -16.62 -6.96 -14.96
C LYS A 171 -17.47 -5.79 -14.45
N ALA A 172 -18.39 -6.05 -13.52
CA ALA A 172 -19.15 -4.99 -12.86
C ALA A 172 -18.24 -4.06 -12.04
N GLY A 173 -17.22 -4.61 -11.38
CA GLY A 173 -16.18 -3.86 -10.68
C GLY A 173 -15.37 -2.95 -11.60
N VAL A 174 -14.95 -3.43 -12.78
CA VAL A 174 -14.26 -2.60 -13.79
C VAL A 174 -15.13 -1.43 -14.24
N ILE A 175 -16.40 -1.67 -14.55
CA ILE A 175 -17.35 -0.63 -14.95
C ILE A 175 -17.52 0.41 -13.83
N ARG A 176 -17.67 -0.04 -12.58
CA ARG A 176 -17.81 0.81 -11.40
C ARG A 176 -16.53 1.58 -11.04
N ALA A 177 -15.36 1.11 -11.46
CA ALA A 177 -14.06 1.79 -11.36
C ALA A 177 -13.75 2.72 -12.56
N GLY A 178 -14.75 3.06 -13.39
CA GLY A 178 -14.59 3.99 -14.51
C GLY A 178 -14.11 3.37 -15.83
N GLY A 179 -13.99 2.05 -15.90
CA GLY A 179 -13.77 1.29 -17.14
C GLY A 179 -12.32 0.89 -17.44
N ASP A 180 -11.32 1.66 -17.02
CA ASP A 180 -9.90 1.28 -17.13
C ASP A 180 -9.38 0.68 -15.81
N ALA A 181 -9.44 -0.65 -15.73
CA ALA A 181 -8.93 -1.41 -14.59
C ALA A 181 -7.42 -1.24 -14.36
N TYR A 182 -6.62 -0.97 -15.40
CA TYR A 182 -5.17 -0.82 -15.27
C TYR A 182 -4.81 0.55 -14.73
N ALA A 183 -5.48 1.61 -15.20
CA ALA A 183 -5.31 2.94 -14.64
C ALA A 183 -5.81 3.04 -13.19
N ASP A 184 -6.96 2.42 -12.85
CA ASP A 184 -7.44 2.33 -11.47
C ASP A 184 -6.50 1.54 -10.56
N ALA A 185 -6.02 0.37 -11.00
CA ALA A 185 -5.06 -0.45 -10.26
C ALA A 185 -3.76 0.33 -9.96
N LEU A 186 -3.17 0.98 -10.96
CA LEU A 186 -1.99 1.82 -10.77
C LEU A 186 -2.25 3.00 -9.82
N ALA A 187 -3.44 3.61 -9.87
CA ALA A 187 -3.78 4.74 -9.02
C ALA A 187 -3.93 4.32 -7.55
N LYS A 188 -4.59 3.19 -7.29
CA LYS A 188 -4.72 2.58 -5.95
C LYS A 188 -3.37 2.18 -5.37
N ILE A 189 -2.52 1.52 -6.17
CA ILE A 189 -1.16 1.15 -5.78
C ILE A 189 -0.31 2.39 -5.45
N GLU A 190 -0.38 3.45 -6.26
CA GLU A 190 0.35 4.69 -5.96
C GLU A 190 -0.24 5.47 -4.77
N LEU A 191 -1.55 5.38 -4.49
CA LEU A 191 -2.15 5.97 -3.29
C LEU A 191 -1.51 5.38 -2.02
N VAL A 192 -1.41 4.06 -1.90
CA VAL A 192 -0.74 3.43 -0.75
C VAL A 192 0.74 3.80 -0.70
N ASN A 193 1.46 3.75 -1.83
CA ASN A 193 2.86 4.17 -1.87
C ASN A 193 3.06 5.65 -1.44
N MET A 194 2.16 6.55 -1.81
CA MET A 194 2.18 7.95 -1.39
C MET A 194 1.87 8.08 0.12
N MET A 195 0.94 7.29 0.66
CA MET A 195 0.63 7.27 2.08
C MET A 195 1.76 6.69 2.95
N LEU A 196 2.47 5.68 2.46
CA LEU A 196 3.69 5.16 3.08
C LEU A 196 4.78 6.24 3.16
N ARG A 197 5.09 6.90 2.04
CA ARG A 197 6.05 8.03 2.00
C ARG A 197 5.63 9.18 2.92
N ASN A 198 4.34 9.54 2.93
CA ASN A 198 3.79 10.58 3.82
C ASN A 198 3.98 10.21 5.31
N SER A 199 3.86 8.94 5.67
CA SER A 199 4.05 8.41 7.03
C SER A 199 5.50 7.99 7.35
N LEU A 200 6.48 8.40 6.53
CA LEU A 200 7.90 8.09 6.70
C LEU A 200 8.23 6.58 6.73
N VAL A 201 7.47 5.79 5.95
CA VAL A 201 7.84 4.43 5.55
C VAL A 201 8.45 4.50 4.15
N ASP A 202 9.78 4.50 4.09
CA ASP A 202 10.58 4.63 2.88
C ASP A 202 11.12 3.28 2.37
N ASN A 203 11.28 2.30 3.25
CA ASN A 203 11.81 0.97 2.93
C ASN A 203 10.75 -0.06 2.52
N VAL A 204 9.51 0.34 2.26
CA VAL A 204 8.42 -0.54 1.79
C VAL A 204 7.65 0.14 0.65
N SER A 205 7.39 -0.59 -0.43
CA SER A 205 6.50 -0.15 -1.51
C SER A 205 5.68 -1.30 -2.10
N LEU A 206 4.58 -0.96 -2.76
CA LEU A 206 3.71 -1.88 -3.49
C LEU A 206 3.97 -1.76 -5.00
N ARG A 207 4.01 -2.90 -5.69
CA ARG A 207 4.13 -2.99 -7.15
C ARG A 207 2.94 -3.76 -7.73
N LEU A 208 2.29 -3.21 -8.75
CA LEU A 208 1.31 -3.95 -9.55
C LEU A 208 2.09 -4.98 -10.40
N VAL A 209 1.83 -6.27 -10.21
CA VAL A 209 2.42 -7.33 -11.05
C VAL A 209 1.45 -7.90 -12.09
N GLY A 210 0.15 -7.70 -11.89
CA GLY A 210 -0.85 -8.14 -12.85
C GLY A 210 -2.28 -7.78 -12.47
N ILE A 211 -3.18 -8.06 -13.40
CA ILE A 211 -4.63 -7.89 -13.26
C ILE A 211 -5.31 -9.17 -13.77
N GLN A 212 -6.39 -9.57 -13.12
CA GLN A 212 -7.36 -10.51 -13.67
C GLN A 212 -8.76 -9.91 -13.58
N VAL A 213 -9.48 -9.93 -14.70
CA VAL A 213 -10.92 -9.61 -14.73
C VAL A 213 -11.69 -10.92 -14.86
N VAL A 214 -12.70 -11.11 -14.01
CA VAL A 214 -13.63 -12.25 -14.07
C VAL A 214 -15.02 -11.78 -14.50
N GLU A 215 -15.82 -12.68 -15.08
CA GLU A 215 -17.16 -12.38 -15.59
C GLU A 215 -18.13 -12.00 -14.45
N ASP A 216 -18.23 -12.87 -13.44
CA ASP A 216 -19.18 -12.73 -12.32
C ASP A 216 -18.77 -11.63 -11.32
N ASP A 217 -19.75 -11.00 -10.69
CA ASP A 217 -19.55 -10.13 -9.53
C ASP A 217 -19.87 -10.86 -8.23
N TYR A 218 -19.10 -10.57 -7.17
CA TYR A 218 -19.16 -11.29 -5.90
C TYR A 218 -19.53 -10.35 -4.76
N PRO A 219 -20.36 -10.80 -3.79
CA PRO A 219 -20.74 -9.99 -2.64
C PRO A 219 -19.53 -9.70 -1.75
N ILE A 220 -19.35 -8.46 -1.34
CA ILE A 220 -18.26 -8.04 -0.45
C ILE A 220 -18.50 -8.62 0.96
N THR A 221 -17.86 -9.75 1.23
CA THR A 221 -18.04 -10.58 2.44
C THR A 221 -16.77 -11.35 2.79
N THR A 222 -16.65 -11.78 4.05
CA THR A 222 -15.59 -12.69 4.51
C THR A 222 -15.56 -14.04 3.74
N GLU A 223 -16.71 -14.52 3.25
CA GLU A 223 -16.77 -15.72 2.41
C GLU A 223 -16.10 -15.50 1.05
N THR A 224 -16.36 -14.37 0.39
CA THR A 224 -15.68 -13.97 -0.86
C THR A 224 -14.19 -13.75 -0.64
N LEU A 225 -13.81 -13.11 0.48
CA LEU A 225 -12.41 -12.93 0.88
C LEU A 225 -11.68 -14.27 1.03
N GLY A 226 -12.31 -15.28 1.64
CA GLY A 226 -11.78 -16.64 1.73
C GLY A 226 -11.69 -17.38 0.39
N LYS A 227 -12.37 -16.90 -0.66
CA LYS A 227 -12.42 -17.52 -2.00
C LYS A 227 -11.50 -16.88 -3.04
N LEU A 228 -10.77 -15.79 -2.73
CA LEU A 228 -10.00 -15.05 -3.74
C LEU A 228 -8.99 -15.89 -4.52
N ARG A 229 -8.30 -16.84 -3.86
CA ARG A 229 -7.34 -17.74 -4.52
C ARG A 229 -7.98 -18.64 -5.58
N THR A 230 -9.29 -18.89 -5.49
CA THR A 230 -10.08 -19.64 -6.46
C THR A 230 -10.66 -18.72 -7.53
N ILE A 231 -11.19 -17.55 -7.14
CA ILE A 231 -11.78 -16.55 -8.07
C ILE A 231 -10.70 -16.03 -9.04
N PHE A 232 -9.52 -15.67 -8.52
CA PHE A 232 -8.41 -15.13 -9.30
C PHE A 232 -7.29 -16.15 -9.56
N ALA A 233 -7.63 -17.44 -9.70
CA ALA A 233 -6.68 -18.53 -9.81
C ALA A 233 -5.68 -18.39 -10.98
N GLU A 234 -6.12 -17.88 -12.13
CA GLU A 234 -5.26 -17.69 -13.31
C GLU A 234 -4.20 -16.60 -13.06
N GLY A 235 -4.61 -15.46 -12.50
CA GLY A 235 -3.73 -14.37 -12.10
C GLY A 235 -2.76 -14.80 -11.01
N MET A 236 -3.23 -15.55 -10.01
CA MET A 236 -2.39 -16.11 -8.95
C MET A 236 -1.31 -17.04 -9.53
N ALA A 237 -1.66 -17.95 -10.44
CA ALA A 237 -0.72 -18.88 -11.04
C ALA A 237 0.29 -18.18 -11.97
N ARG A 238 -0.16 -17.17 -12.73
CA ARG A 238 0.65 -16.43 -13.71
C ARG A 238 1.60 -15.42 -13.08
N PHE A 239 1.10 -14.61 -12.15
CA PHE A 239 1.83 -13.46 -11.61
C PHE A 239 2.46 -13.73 -10.24
N GLN A 240 1.99 -14.78 -9.53
CA GLN A 240 2.51 -15.23 -8.23
C GLN A 240 2.71 -14.07 -7.23
N PRO A 241 1.67 -13.26 -6.99
CA PRO A 241 1.76 -12.08 -6.15
C PRO A 241 1.99 -12.45 -4.69
N ASP A 242 2.47 -11.48 -3.91
CA ASP A 242 2.39 -11.54 -2.46
C ASP A 242 0.97 -11.26 -1.96
N VAL A 243 0.35 -10.19 -2.47
CA VAL A 243 -0.94 -9.67 -1.99
C VAL A 243 -1.98 -9.68 -3.11
N THR A 244 -3.20 -10.09 -2.79
CA THR A 244 -4.33 -10.13 -3.73
C THR A 244 -5.45 -9.23 -3.25
N TYR A 245 -5.88 -8.28 -4.08
CA TYR A 245 -7.04 -7.43 -3.78
C TYR A 245 -8.19 -7.66 -4.77
N GLY A 246 -9.39 -7.95 -4.27
CA GLY A 246 -10.61 -8.14 -5.09
C GLY A 246 -11.49 -6.90 -5.15
N ASN A 247 -11.60 -6.29 -6.33
CA ASN A 247 -12.45 -5.14 -6.63
C ASN A 247 -13.82 -5.61 -7.16
N PHE A 248 -14.88 -5.45 -6.36
CA PHE A 248 -16.25 -5.88 -6.71
C PHE A 248 -17.23 -4.71 -6.78
N ALA A 249 -18.43 -4.92 -7.33
CA ALA A 249 -19.46 -3.87 -7.39
C ALA A 249 -20.56 -4.03 -6.33
N TYR A 250 -20.86 -5.26 -5.91
CA TYR A 250 -21.94 -5.59 -4.97
C TYR A 250 -21.51 -5.46 -3.48
N ILE A 251 -21.87 -4.32 -2.89
CA ILE A 251 -21.90 -4.14 -1.42
C ILE A 251 -23.18 -4.82 -0.89
N VAL A 252 -23.03 -5.69 0.11
CA VAL A 252 -24.18 -6.29 0.82
C VAL A 252 -24.84 -5.24 1.74
N PRO A 253 -26.18 -5.05 1.70
CA PRO A 253 -26.85 -4.06 2.54
C PRO A 253 -26.55 -4.25 4.04
N GLY A 254 -26.00 -3.20 4.67
CA GLY A 254 -25.60 -3.21 6.08
C GLY A 254 -24.26 -3.88 6.40
N GLY A 255 -23.58 -4.45 5.40
CA GLY A 255 -22.22 -4.98 5.54
C GLY A 255 -21.14 -3.90 5.41
N ALA A 256 -19.89 -4.29 5.62
CA ALA A 256 -18.72 -3.47 5.31
C ALA A 256 -18.53 -3.30 3.79
N ILE A 257 -17.88 -2.21 3.38
CA ILE A 257 -17.58 -1.93 1.96
C ILE A 257 -16.22 -2.50 1.51
N GLY A 258 -15.46 -3.08 2.45
CA GLY A 258 -14.27 -3.89 2.22
C GLY A 258 -14.18 -5.01 3.26
N TRP A 259 -13.23 -5.93 3.07
CA TRP A 259 -12.81 -6.88 4.10
C TRP A 259 -11.32 -7.24 3.93
N GLY A 260 -10.58 -7.33 5.03
CA GLY A 260 -9.15 -7.60 5.04
C GLY A 260 -8.73 -8.67 6.05
N TRP A 261 -7.81 -9.55 5.65
CA TRP A 261 -7.11 -10.40 6.62
C TRP A 261 -6.11 -9.59 7.44
N ARG A 262 -6.13 -9.73 8.77
CA ARG A 262 -5.34 -8.95 9.74
C ARG A 262 -4.55 -9.84 10.72
N PRO A 263 -3.21 -9.96 10.56
CA PRO A 263 -2.45 -9.76 9.33
C PRO A 263 -2.89 -10.72 8.21
N GLY A 264 -2.40 -10.49 6.99
CA GLY A 264 -2.56 -11.43 5.88
C GLY A 264 -2.05 -10.89 4.54
N GLY A 265 -2.30 -11.65 3.47
CA GLY A 265 -1.94 -11.30 2.09
C GLY A 265 -3.15 -11.25 1.14
N SER A 266 -4.37 -11.01 1.64
CA SER A 266 -5.54 -10.82 0.78
C SER A 266 -6.59 -9.90 1.40
N ALA A 267 -7.27 -9.15 0.54
CA ALA A 267 -8.29 -8.17 0.89
C ALA A 267 -9.32 -8.02 -0.26
N ILE A 268 -10.50 -7.46 0.02
CA ILE A 268 -11.53 -7.16 -0.97
C ILE A 268 -12.18 -5.81 -0.68
N GLY A 269 -12.85 -5.22 -1.67
CA GLY A 269 -13.79 -4.14 -1.42
C GLY A 269 -14.42 -3.57 -2.67
N VAL A 270 -15.19 -2.50 -2.44
CA VAL A 270 -15.92 -1.81 -3.50
C VAL A 270 -14.94 -1.13 -4.46
N SER A 271 -15.05 -1.50 -5.73
CA SER A 271 -14.20 -1.03 -6.83
C SER A 271 -14.13 0.51 -6.97
N SER A 272 -15.17 1.25 -6.57
CA SER A 272 -15.19 2.73 -6.56
C SER A 272 -14.67 3.37 -5.26
N SER A 273 -13.90 2.65 -4.44
CA SER A 273 -13.17 3.23 -3.31
C SER A 273 -11.69 2.87 -3.38
N ALA A 274 -10.84 3.89 -3.41
CA ALA A 274 -9.40 3.73 -3.24
C ALA A 274 -8.99 3.88 -1.77
N SER A 275 -9.80 4.56 -0.94
CA SER A 275 -9.55 4.61 0.50
C SER A 275 -9.80 3.28 1.21
N THR A 276 -10.85 2.52 0.84
CA THR A 276 -11.02 1.13 1.28
C THR A 276 -9.83 0.28 0.86
N PHE A 277 -9.35 0.39 -0.38
CA PHE A 277 -8.12 -0.30 -0.79
C PHE A 277 -6.94 0.02 0.15
N ALA A 278 -6.67 1.29 0.43
CA ALA A 278 -5.59 1.68 1.35
C ALA A 278 -5.83 1.25 2.82
N HIS A 279 -7.10 1.10 3.22
CA HIS A 279 -7.52 0.63 4.54
C HIS A 279 -7.24 -0.87 4.70
N GLU A 280 -7.79 -1.72 3.83
CA GLU A 280 -7.63 -3.18 3.90
C GLU A 280 -6.17 -3.61 3.71
N ILE A 281 -5.42 -2.90 2.88
CA ILE A 281 -3.98 -3.12 2.71
C ILE A 281 -3.21 -2.78 4.00
N GLY A 282 -3.70 -1.83 4.81
CA GLY A 282 -3.23 -1.63 6.18
C GLY A 282 -3.55 -2.79 7.13
N HIS A 283 -4.72 -3.42 6.99
CA HIS A 283 -5.05 -4.65 7.72
C HIS A 283 -4.17 -5.82 7.32
N ASN A 284 -3.90 -6.02 6.03
CA ASN A 284 -2.93 -7.00 5.53
C ASN A 284 -1.54 -6.78 6.14
N ALA A 285 -1.11 -5.52 6.30
CA ALA A 285 0.13 -5.17 7.02
C ALA A 285 0.13 -5.53 8.51
N GLY A 286 -1.01 -5.91 9.09
CA GLY A 286 -1.17 -6.32 10.49
C GLY A 286 -1.73 -5.21 11.39
N SER A 287 -2.13 -4.08 10.81
CA SER A 287 -2.65 -2.95 11.56
C SER A 287 -4.14 -3.11 11.89
N SER A 288 -4.62 -2.39 12.90
CA SER A 288 -6.00 -2.39 13.41
C SER A 288 -6.66 -1.02 13.28
N HIS A 289 -7.98 -0.95 13.51
CA HIS A 289 -8.78 0.27 13.54
C HIS A 289 -8.29 1.31 14.58
N CYS A 290 -9.02 2.41 14.73
CA CYS A 290 -8.77 3.40 15.77
C CYS A 290 -8.76 2.79 17.18
N ASN A 291 -7.79 3.19 18.02
CA ASN A 291 -7.68 2.70 19.40
C ASN A 291 -8.75 3.31 20.34
N VAL A 292 -9.99 2.83 20.23
CA VAL A 292 -11.12 3.35 21.00
C VAL A 292 -11.10 2.94 22.49
N ASP A 293 -10.53 1.76 22.79
CA ASP A 293 -10.50 1.20 24.15
C ASP A 293 -9.23 1.57 24.94
N GLY A 294 -8.30 2.31 24.34
CA GLY A 294 -7.06 2.76 25.00
C GLY A 294 -6.03 1.65 25.27
N VAL A 295 -6.05 0.58 24.46
CA VAL A 295 -5.17 -0.60 24.63
C VAL A 295 -3.71 -0.25 24.32
N ASN A 296 -2.78 -0.70 25.15
CA ASN A 296 -1.33 -0.52 24.97
C ASN A 296 -0.76 -1.45 23.87
N ASN A 297 -1.13 -1.19 22.62
CA ASN A 297 -0.55 -1.79 21.43
C ASN A 297 -0.40 -0.71 20.35
N TYR A 298 0.74 -0.63 19.67
CA TYR A 298 1.01 0.36 18.62
C TYR A 298 0.34 0.00 17.28
N HIS A 299 -0.38 -1.13 17.18
CA HIS A 299 -0.97 -1.60 15.92
C HIS A 299 -2.18 -0.80 15.41
N PHE A 300 -2.70 0.17 16.19
CA PHE A 300 -3.95 0.87 15.85
C PHE A 300 -3.77 2.13 15.00
N GLY A 301 -4.84 2.50 14.28
CA GLY A 301 -5.02 3.84 13.74
C GLY A 301 -5.09 4.92 14.84
N TYR A 302 -4.82 6.17 14.46
CA TYR A 302 -4.90 7.34 15.34
C TYR A 302 -5.88 8.42 14.88
N PHE A 303 -6.55 9.06 15.84
CA PHE A 303 -7.31 10.29 15.69
C PHE A 303 -6.88 11.28 16.78
N ASN A 304 -6.29 12.40 16.41
CA ASN A 304 -5.74 13.39 17.36
C ASN A 304 -6.76 14.46 17.80
N GLY A 305 -8.05 14.26 17.51
CA GLY A 305 -9.13 15.25 17.70
C GLY A 305 -9.31 16.24 16.54
N LYS A 306 -8.40 16.24 15.55
CA LYS A 306 -8.49 17.02 14.31
C LYS A 306 -8.31 16.16 13.06
N SER A 307 -7.21 15.41 13.01
CA SER A 307 -6.75 14.63 11.86
C SER A 307 -6.76 13.14 12.17
N ARG A 308 -7.08 12.33 11.15
CA ARG A 308 -7.23 10.86 11.25
C ARG A 308 -6.25 10.16 10.34
N SER A 309 -5.63 9.08 10.80
CA SER A 309 -5.00 8.07 9.93
C SER A 309 -6.07 7.22 9.23
N ILE A 310 -5.70 6.52 8.16
CA ILE A 310 -6.65 5.78 7.31
C ILE A 310 -7.49 4.76 8.07
N LEU A 311 -6.90 4.04 9.04
CA LEU A 311 -7.61 3.04 9.85
C LEU A 311 -8.49 3.63 10.97
N CYS A 312 -8.62 4.95 11.05
CA CYS A 312 -9.63 5.62 11.87
C CYS A 312 -10.82 6.11 11.02
N HIS A 313 -11.04 5.54 9.83
CA HIS A 313 -12.08 5.98 8.90
C HIS A 313 -12.04 7.49 8.68
N GLY A 314 -10.85 7.99 8.32
CA GLY A 314 -10.59 9.42 8.15
C GLY A 314 -10.97 9.90 6.75
N PRO A 315 -12.05 10.70 6.56
CA PRO A 315 -12.22 11.44 5.33
C PRO A 315 -11.02 12.37 5.15
N ASN A 316 -10.44 12.42 3.94
CA ASN A 316 -9.20 13.16 3.66
C ASN A 316 -7.94 12.61 4.36
N SER A 317 -7.96 11.37 4.86
CA SER A 317 -6.74 10.75 5.38
C SER A 317 -5.76 10.41 4.26
N ILE A 318 -4.49 10.77 4.46
CA ILE A 318 -3.38 10.52 3.54
C ILE A 318 -2.17 9.87 4.25
N TYR A 319 -2.43 9.24 5.41
CA TYR A 319 -1.42 8.73 6.34
C TYR A 319 -1.82 7.40 7.00
N TYR A 320 -0.84 6.52 7.19
CA TYR A 320 -0.84 5.55 8.29
C TYR A 320 -0.41 6.26 9.60
N SER A 321 -0.91 5.80 10.75
CA SER A 321 -0.63 6.42 12.05
C SER A 321 0.87 6.37 12.39
N THR A 322 1.43 7.48 12.86
CA THR A 322 2.81 7.53 13.39
C THR A 322 3.07 8.78 14.24
N PRO A 323 3.78 8.67 15.38
CA PRO A 323 4.18 9.84 16.17
C PRO A 323 5.27 10.69 15.50
N ALA A 324 5.90 10.20 14.43
CA ALA A 324 7.00 10.88 13.74
C ALA A 324 6.55 12.03 12.83
N VAL A 325 5.24 12.14 12.54
CA VAL A 325 4.67 13.15 11.64
C VAL A 325 3.64 13.99 12.39
N MET A 326 3.69 15.30 12.16
CA MET A 326 2.74 16.29 12.67
C MET A 326 1.79 16.74 11.55
N ASP A 327 0.54 17.02 11.90
CA ASP A 327 -0.45 17.58 10.98
C ASP A 327 -0.34 19.12 10.84
N GLN A 328 -1.23 19.72 10.03
CA GLN A 328 -1.30 21.16 9.81
C GLN A 328 -1.62 22.01 11.06
N TYR A 329 -2.00 21.38 12.18
CA TYR A 329 -2.24 22.02 13.48
C TYR A 329 -1.06 21.83 14.45
N GLY A 330 -0.01 21.12 14.04
CA GLY A 330 1.14 20.78 14.89
C GLY A 330 0.86 19.64 15.87
N LEU A 331 -0.18 18.84 15.63
CA LEU A 331 -0.54 17.69 16.44
C LEU A 331 0.04 16.40 15.82
N PRO A 332 0.54 15.44 16.62
CA PRO A 332 1.06 14.19 16.09
C PRO A 332 -0.03 13.36 15.42
N LEU A 333 0.36 12.57 14.41
CA LEU A 333 -0.51 11.63 13.70
C LEU A 333 -0.42 10.20 14.26
N GLY A 334 0.09 10.03 15.47
CA GLY A 334 0.20 8.73 16.14
C GLY A 334 0.80 8.82 17.54
N ASN A 335 1.03 7.66 18.14
CA ASN A 335 1.63 7.47 19.45
C ASN A 335 2.49 6.19 19.44
N ALA A 336 3.74 6.28 19.89
CA ALA A 336 4.71 5.17 19.84
C ALA A 336 4.30 3.91 20.63
N VAL A 337 3.36 4.03 21.57
CA VAL A 337 2.84 2.94 22.41
C VAL A 337 1.47 2.46 21.95
N THR A 338 0.62 3.36 21.45
CA THR A 338 -0.82 3.09 21.24
C THR A 338 -1.33 3.28 19.80
N ALA A 339 -0.54 3.84 18.88
CA ALA A 339 -0.90 3.99 17.46
C ALA A 339 0.31 4.42 16.57
N ASP A 340 1.10 3.47 16.09
CA ASP A 340 2.22 3.67 15.13
C ASP A 340 2.19 2.57 14.06
N THR A 341 1.21 2.63 13.16
CA THR A 341 1.09 1.67 12.05
C THR A 341 2.19 1.82 11.01
N ALA A 342 2.87 2.98 10.94
CA ALA A 342 4.12 3.11 10.18
C ALA A 342 5.26 2.23 10.74
N ARG A 343 5.27 1.94 12.05
CA ARG A 343 6.15 0.91 12.62
C ARG A 343 5.68 -0.50 12.24
N VAL A 344 4.38 -0.80 12.31
CA VAL A 344 3.80 -2.10 11.90
C VAL A 344 4.22 -2.48 10.48
N TRP A 345 4.07 -1.54 9.53
CA TRP A 345 4.48 -1.71 8.14
C TRP A 345 5.95 -2.14 8.01
N ARG A 346 6.86 -1.53 8.79
CA ARG A 346 8.30 -1.82 8.75
C ARG A 346 8.65 -3.17 9.38
N GLU A 347 8.02 -3.52 10.50
CA GLU A 347 8.20 -4.83 11.18
C GLU A 347 7.56 -6.00 10.41
N ASN A 348 6.58 -5.71 9.53
CA ASN A 348 5.90 -6.71 8.70
C ASN A 348 6.38 -6.74 7.24
N ALA A 349 7.31 -5.87 6.85
CA ALA A 349 7.75 -5.72 5.46
C ALA A 349 8.20 -7.05 4.83
N VAL A 350 9.09 -7.78 5.53
CA VAL A 350 9.60 -9.10 5.12
C VAL A 350 8.46 -10.10 4.89
N ARG A 351 7.47 -10.14 5.81
CA ARG A 351 6.28 -11.01 5.68
C ARG A 351 5.49 -10.66 4.44
N LEU A 352 5.17 -9.37 4.28
CA LEU A 352 4.37 -8.86 3.17
C LEU A 352 5.01 -9.08 1.80
N SER A 353 6.34 -9.09 1.70
CA SER A 353 7.07 -9.41 0.46
C SER A 353 7.58 -10.85 0.40
N SER A 354 6.85 -11.80 1.01
CA SER A 354 7.22 -13.23 1.04
C SER A 354 6.07 -14.22 0.83
N TYR A 355 4.85 -13.73 0.57
CA TYR A 355 3.70 -14.59 0.27
C TYR A 355 3.74 -15.16 -1.15
N ALA A 356 4.46 -14.51 -2.06
CA ALA A 356 4.79 -15.02 -3.37
C ALA A 356 5.62 -16.31 -3.22
N PRO A 357 5.19 -17.46 -3.76
CA PRO A 357 6.00 -18.67 -3.84
C PRO A 357 7.38 -18.32 -4.42
N PRO A 358 8.50 -18.70 -3.78
CA PRO A 358 9.81 -18.38 -4.32
C PRO A 358 9.99 -19.11 -5.66
N GLN A 359 10.08 -18.35 -6.76
CA GLN A 359 10.08 -18.92 -8.13
C GLN A 359 11.30 -19.82 -8.43
N SER A 360 12.33 -19.73 -7.59
CA SER A 360 13.43 -20.68 -7.48
C SER A 360 13.50 -21.20 -6.04
N PRO A 361 14.01 -22.41 -5.79
CA PRO A 361 14.36 -22.82 -4.43
C PRO A 361 15.28 -21.82 -3.73
N PRO A 362 15.33 -21.80 -2.38
CA PRO A 362 16.27 -20.96 -1.64
C PRO A 362 17.72 -21.18 -2.10
N THR A 363 18.58 -20.18 -1.90
CA THR A 363 20.02 -20.34 -2.10
C THR A 363 20.56 -21.42 -1.17
N ALA A 364 21.58 -22.17 -1.60
CA ALA A 364 22.27 -23.11 -0.73
C ALA A 364 22.85 -22.40 0.52
N PRO A 365 22.70 -22.94 1.75
CA PRO A 365 23.26 -22.32 2.93
C PRO A 365 24.78 -22.20 2.85
N VAL A 366 25.29 -21.02 3.19
CA VAL A 366 26.73 -20.72 3.20
C VAL A 366 27.30 -20.85 4.62
N ASN A 367 28.63 -20.97 4.72
CA ASN A 367 29.36 -21.13 5.98
C ASN A 367 28.91 -22.35 6.82
N PHE A 368 28.39 -23.40 6.19
CA PHE A 368 28.11 -24.67 6.89
C PHE A 368 29.40 -25.24 7.48
N ALA A 369 29.43 -25.41 8.80
CA ALA A 369 30.62 -25.80 9.57
C ALA A 369 30.26 -26.68 10.78
N LYS A 370 31.22 -27.49 11.23
CA LYS A 370 31.19 -28.11 12.57
C LYS A 370 31.50 -27.03 13.61
N ALA A 371 30.54 -26.75 14.48
CA ALA A 371 30.65 -25.78 15.57
C ALA A 371 31.13 -26.43 16.89
N GLY A 372 30.95 -27.74 17.06
CA GLY A 372 31.41 -28.50 18.21
C GLY A 372 31.01 -29.98 18.15
N SER A 373 31.40 -30.77 19.14
CA SER A 373 31.03 -32.18 19.25
C SER A 373 31.26 -32.76 20.65
N THR A 374 30.78 -33.99 20.84
CA THR A 374 31.12 -34.88 21.94
C THR A 374 31.43 -36.28 21.37
N ALA A 375 31.68 -37.29 22.21
CA ALA A 375 31.99 -38.65 21.75
C ALA A 375 30.90 -39.32 20.87
N ASN A 376 29.66 -38.81 20.84
CA ASN A 376 28.57 -39.35 20.00
C ASN A 376 27.63 -38.27 19.40
N THR A 377 28.04 -36.98 19.42
CA THR A 377 27.25 -35.87 18.87
C THR A 377 28.11 -34.90 18.07
N ILE A 378 27.51 -34.24 17.06
CA ILE A 378 28.14 -33.15 16.31
C ILE A 378 27.16 -31.99 16.19
N THR A 379 27.58 -30.80 16.62
CA THR A 379 26.82 -29.56 16.41
C THR A 379 27.32 -28.86 15.16
N PHE A 380 26.41 -28.55 14.25
CA PHE A 380 26.66 -27.78 13.04
C PHE A 380 26.04 -26.38 13.13
N SER A 381 26.59 -25.43 12.39
CA SER A 381 26.03 -24.09 12.16
C SER A 381 26.16 -23.66 10.70
N TRP A 382 25.34 -22.69 10.27
CA TRP A 382 25.35 -22.11 8.92
C TRP A 382 24.75 -20.69 8.92
N ASN A 383 24.92 -19.95 7.82
CA ASN A 383 24.24 -18.67 7.61
C ASN A 383 22.81 -18.88 7.09
N ALA A 384 21.90 -17.97 7.45
CA ALA A 384 20.54 -17.94 6.93
C ALA A 384 20.50 -17.87 5.39
N SER A 385 19.52 -18.55 4.78
CA SER A 385 19.24 -18.49 3.35
C SER A 385 17.94 -17.72 3.10
N PRO A 386 17.91 -16.71 2.21
CA PRO A 386 16.69 -15.97 1.90
C PRO A 386 15.53 -16.88 1.47
N LYS A 387 14.32 -16.55 1.94
CA LYS A 387 13.06 -17.29 1.71
C LYS A 387 13.05 -18.75 2.21
N ALA A 388 13.98 -19.14 3.08
CA ALA A 388 13.95 -20.42 3.79
C ALA A 388 13.16 -20.31 5.11
N VAL A 389 12.28 -21.29 5.37
CA VAL A 389 11.54 -21.42 6.65
C VAL A 389 12.08 -22.56 7.53
N ARG A 390 12.79 -23.52 6.94
CA ARG A 390 13.53 -24.57 7.65
C ARG A 390 14.73 -25.04 6.84
N TYR A 391 15.56 -25.87 7.47
CA TYR A 391 16.75 -26.47 6.91
C TYR A 391 16.73 -27.99 7.10
N GLU A 392 17.21 -28.74 6.12
CA GLU A 392 17.35 -30.19 6.16
C GLU A 392 18.83 -30.57 6.25
N ILE A 393 19.19 -31.37 7.25
CA ILE A 393 20.57 -31.79 7.49
C ILE A 393 20.73 -33.23 7.00
N TYR A 394 21.78 -33.48 6.23
CA TYR A 394 22.08 -34.77 5.63
C TYR A 394 23.46 -35.27 6.05
N SER A 395 23.60 -36.60 6.08
CA SER A 395 24.89 -37.28 6.17
C SER A 395 25.08 -38.27 5.02
N VAL A 396 26.33 -38.51 4.65
CA VAL A 396 26.76 -39.46 3.63
C VAL A 396 27.86 -40.32 4.26
N LYS A 397 27.56 -41.59 4.50
CA LYS A 397 28.47 -42.57 5.10
C LYS A 397 29.23 -43.29 3.99
N PHE A 398 30.55 -43.36 4.11
CA PHE A 398 31.40 -44.09 3.16
C PHE A 398 31.48 -45.58 3.55
N ALA A 399 30.44 -46.34 3.20
CA ALA A 399 30.41 -47.79 3.38
C ALA A 399 31.02 -48.51 2.17
N GLU A 400 31.77 -49.59 2.40
CA GLU A 400 32.31 -50.41 1.31
C GLU A 400 31.18 -51.10 0.53
N GLY A 401 31.27 -51.09 -0.80
CA GLY A 401 30.38 -51.84 -1.71
C GLY A 401 29.02 -51.21 -2.03
N LEU A 402 28.60 -50.14 -1.36
CA LEU A 402 27.39 -49.38 -1.70
C LEU A 402 27.72 -47.92 -2.03
N GLY A 403 27.14 -47.41 -3.13
CA GLY A 403 27.35 -46.03 -3.55
C GLY A 403 26.85 -45.02 -2.50
N PRO A 404 27.57 -43.91 -2.26
CA PRO A 404 27.26 -42.96 -1.20
C PRO A 404 25.92 -42.22 -1.45
N LEU A 405 24.84 -42.71 -0.84
CA LEU A 405 23.53 -42.07 -0.84
C LEU A 405 23.38 -41.13 0.38
N PRO A 406 22.89 -39.89 0.20
CA PRO A 406 22.59 -39.00 1.32
C PRO A 406 21.38 -39.45 2.15
N GLU A 407 21.61 -39.67 3.44
CA GLU A 407 20.60 -39.94 4.47
C GLU A 407 20.22 -38.62 5.15
N LYS A 408 18.93 -38.27 5.19
CA LYS A 408 18.46 -37.10 5.96
C LYS A 408 18.49 -37.45 7.45
N ILE A 409 19.26 -36.70 8.24
CA ILE A 409 19.44 -36.94 9.68
C ILE A 409 18.63 -35.99 10.57
N GLY A 410 17.97 -34.98 9.99
CA GLY A 410 17.01 -34.14 10.71
C GLY A 410 16.62 -32.86 9.98
N ASP A 411 15.79 -32.06 10.65
CA ASP A 411 15.38 -30.72 10.26
C ASP A 411 15.78 -29.72 11.37
N SER A 412 15.93 -28.44 11.01
CA SER A 412 16.03 -27.33 11.97
C SER A 412 15.36 -26.08 11.40
N THR A 413 14.62 -25.35 12.25
CA THR A 413 14.14 -23.98 11.94
C THR A 413 15.15 -22.92 12.38
N GLY A 414 16.17 -23.30 13.15
CA GLY A 414 17.29 -22.44 13.54
C GLY A 414 18.46 -22.50 12.56
N LEU A 415 19.53 -21.77 12.88
CA LEU A 415 20.79 -21.75 12.12
C LEU A 415 21.85 -22.73 12.67
N THR A 416 21.40 -23.66 13.52
CA THR A 416 22.22 -24.71 14.13
C THR A 416 21.43 -26.03 14.21
N PHE A 417 22.16 -27.14 14.30
CA PHE A 417 21.59 -28.47 14.54
C PHE A 417 22.61 -29.37 15.23
N THR A 418 22.19 -30.10 16.27
CA THR A 418 23.03 -31.09 16.95
C THR A 418 22.61 -32.49 16.53
N ALA A 419 23.41 -33.11 15.67
CA ALA A 419 23.27 -34.50 15.31
C ALA A 419 23.68 -35.39 16.52
N THR A 420 22.92 -36.45 16.78
CA THR A 420 23.16 -37.40 17.87
C THR A 420 23.30 -38.82 17.34
N ASN A 421 23.86 -39.73 18.16
CA ASN A 421 24.14 -41.12 17.78
C ASN A 421 25.04 -41.24 16.54
N ILE A 422 25.99 -40.31 16.41
CA ILE A 422 26.96 -40.26 15.32
C ILE A 422 28.21 -41.07 15.67
N TYR A 423 28.68 -41.87 14.71
CA TYR A 423 29.85 -42.73 14.84
C TYR A 423 30.63 -42.77 13.51
N GLY A 424 31.97 -42.82 13.59
CA GLY A 424 32.85 -42.84 12.42
C GLY A 424 32.97 -41.48 11.72
N GLU A 425 33.61 -41.46 10.56
CA GLU A 425 33.68 -40.29 9.68
C GLU A 425 32.52 -40.33 8.67
N ALA A 426 31.90 -39.18 8.42
CA ALA A 426 30.93 -39.00 7.34
C ALA A 426 31.03 -37.60 6.73
N LEU A 427 30.48 -37.46 5.52
CA LEU A 427 30.31 -36.18 4.85
C LEU A 427 28.92 -35.62 5.16
N TYR A 428 28.87 -34.39 5.65
CA TYR A 428 27.63 -33.69 6.02
C TYR A 428 27.38 -32.50 5.11
N PHE A 429 26.11 -32.18 4.88
CA PHE A 429 25.70 -30.92 4.26
C PHE A 429 24.30 -30.53 4.76
N VAL A 430 23.93 -29.27 4.52
CA VAL A 430 22.59 -28.74 4.81
C VAL A 430 21.94 -28.22 3.53
N LYS A 431 20.61 -28.31 3.44
CA LYS A 431 19.79 -27.66 2.42
C LYS A 431 18.78 -26.73 3.10
N ALA A 432 18.39 -25.66 2.42
CA ALA A 432 17.32 -24.75 2.83
C ALA A 432 16.00 -25.13 2.15
N VAL A 433 14.88 -24.99 2.86
CA VAL A 433 13.53 -25.29 2.36
C VAL A 433 12.63 -24.09 2.54
N SER A 434 11.89 -23.76 1.48
CA SER A 434 10.89 -22.69 1.46
C SER A 434 9.53 -23.12 2.01
N PHE A 435 8.63 -22.16 2.24
CA PHE A 435 7.26 -22.44 2.69
C PHE A 435 6.41 -23.22 1.67
N THR A 436 6.85 -23.31 0.41
CA THR A 436 6.23 -24.12 -0.65
C THR A 436 7.04 -25.37 -0.98
N GLU A 437 7.80 -25.90 -0.01
CA GLU A 437 8.57 -27.16 -0.10
C GLU A 437 9.63 -27.23 -1.22
N LEU A 438 9.99 -26.09 -1.83
CA LEU A 438 11.14 -26.04 -2.74
C LEU A 438 12.43 -26.08 -1.93
N VAL A 439 13.32 -27.02 -2.27
CA VAL A 439 14.55 -27.35 -1.56
C VAL A 439 15.79 -26.88 -2.33
N SER A 440 16.74 -26.24 -1.65
CA SER A 440 17.97 -25.72 -2.25
C SER A 440 18.91 -26.80 -2.78
N LEU A 441 19.90 -26.37 -3.57
CA LEU A 441 21.15 -27.12 -3.73
C LEU A 441 21.83 -27.33 -2.35
N PRO A 442 22.65 -28.39 -2.17
CA PRO A 442 23.43 -28.58 -0.96
C PRO A 442 24.35 -27.38 -0.66
N SER A 443 24.59 -27.12 0.63
CA SER A 443 25.72 -26.32 1.10
C SER A 443 27.06 -26.91 0.61
N LYS A 444 28.15 -26.16 0.80
CA LYS A 444 29.47 -26.82 0.88
C LYS A 444 29.43 -27.88 1.97
N SER A 445 30.04 -29.03 1.71
CA SER A 445 30.02 -30.18 2.61
C SER A 445 31.18 -30.17 3.60
N VAL A 446 30.95 -30.70 4.80
CA VAL A 446 31.96 -30.89 5.84
C VAL A 446 32.17 -32.38 6.06
N VAL A 447 33.40 -32.87 5.88
CA VAL A 447 33.79 -34.23 6.28
C VAL A 447 34.30 -34.17 7.72
N THR A 448 33.75 -34.99 8.62
CA THR A 448 34.15 -34.98 10.03
C THR A 448 33.68 -36.22 10.80
N THR A 449 34.34 -36.50 11.92
CA THR A 449 33.91 -37.43 12.97
C THR A 449 33.14 -36.69 14.07
N PRO A 450 32.58 -37.39 15.08
CA PRO A 450 32.53 -36.86 16.45
C PRO A 450 33.87 -36.23 16.87
#